data_AF-A0A811UY86-F1
#
_entry.id   AF-A0A811UY86-F1
#
_cell.length_a   1.000
_cell.length_b   1.000
_cell.length_c   1.000
_cell.angle_alpha   90.00
_cell.angle_beta   90.00
_cell.angle_gamma   90.00
#
_symmetry.space_group_name_H-M   'P 1'
#
loop_
_entity.id
_entity.type
_entity.pdbx_description
1 polymer ?
#
loop_
_entity_poly.entity_id
_entity_poly.type
_entity_poly.pdbx_seq_one_letter_code
_entity_poly.pdbx_strand_id
1 'polypeptide(L)'
;MNASEGQFPYQVGLSFTSSSGGWWCGGSLISNKWLLTAAHCTSGASGVTVYLGATVRTTPRPHTALPAAALFNTELQLSPLVQRYLAHSDPSCFPECLHQCD
;
A
#
# COMPACT_ATOMS: atom_id res chain seq x y z
N MET A 1 18.69 -0.73 -13.55
CA MET A 1 18.89 -0.07 -12.25
C MET A 1 17.82 -0.59 -11.29
N ASN A 2 18.18 -0.90 -10.05
CA ASN A 2 17.27 -1.39 -9.01
C ASN A 2 17.06 -0.32 -7.94
N ALA A 3 15.87 -0.27 -7.35
CA ALA A 3 15.64 0.54 -6.17
C ALA A 3 16.25 -0.16 -4.95
N SER A 4 16.89 0.61 -4.08
CA SER A 4 17.32 0.12 -2.77
C SER A 4 16.12 -0.01 -1.82
N GLU A 5 16.24 -0.88 -0.83
CA GLU A 5 15.22 -1.01 0.21
C GLU A 5 15.03 0.34 0.92
N GLY A 6 13.77 0.74 1.12
CA GLY A 6 13.42 2.02 1.73
C GLY A 6 13.66 3.28 0.87
N GLN A 7 14.16 3.16 -0.37
CA GLN A 7 14.38 4.33 -1.24
C GLN A 7 13.07 5.06 -1.59
N PHE A 8 11.97 4.31 -1.68
CA PHE A 8 10.63 4.83 -2.00
C PHE A 8 9.61 4.26 -1.01
N PRO A 9 9.58 4.75 0.24
CA PRO A 9 8.76 4.15 1.31
C PRO A 9 7.25 4.29 1.05
N TYR A 10 6.86 5.27 0.23
CA TYR A 10 5.49 5.45 -0.23
C TYR A 10 5.08 4.49 -1.35
N GLN A 11 6.02 3.75 -1.97
CA GLN A 11 5.69 2.83 -3.06
C GLN A 11 4.92 1.63 -2.52
N VAL A 12 3.81 1.32 -3.17
CA VAL A 12 2.97 0.18 -2.81
C VAL A 12 2.82 -0.78 -3.99
N GLY A 13 2.90 -2.07 -3.72
CA GLY A 13 2.50 -3.12 -4.66
C GLY A 13 1.07 -3.56 -4.37
N LEU A 14 0.25 -3.70 -5.41
CA LEU A 14 -1.14 -4.12 -5.29
C LEU A 14 -1.35 -5.38 -6.12
N SER A 15 -1.79 -6.46 -5.48
CA SER A 15 -2.19 -7.70 -6.15
C SER A 15 -3.70 -7.81 -6.11
N PHE A 16 -4.35 -7.57 -7.24
CA PHE A 16 -5.80 -7.65 -7.37
C PHE A 16 -6.23 -9.06 -7.75
N THR A 17 -7.39 -9.46 -7.24
CA THR A 17 -8.05 -10.72 -7.58
C THR A 17 -9.45 -10.46 -8.08
N SER A 18 -9.92 -11.32 -8.98
CA SER A 18 -11.27 -11.35 -9.55
C SER A 18 -11.66 -12.82 -9.81
N SER A 19 -12.92 -13.06 -10.18
CA SER A 19 -13.39 -14.37 -10.61
C SER A 19 -12.70 -14.87 -11.88
N SER A 20 -12.18 -13.96 -12.72
CA SER A 20 -11.51 -14.26 -13.98
C SER A 20 -9.97 -14.30 -13.89
N GLY A 21 -9.38 -14.15 -12.71
CA GLY A 21 -7.93 -14.14 -12.51
C GLY A 21 -7.44 -13.00 -11.62
N GLY A 22 -6.15 -12.64 -11.73
CA GLY A 22 -5.55 -11.57 -10.94
C GLY A 22 -4.51 -10.78 -11.72
N TRP A 23 -4.26 -9.55 -11.27
CA TRP A 23 -3.31 -8.63 -11.90
C TRP A 23 -2.57 -7.80 -10.85
N TRP A 24 -1.51 -7.13 -11.30
CA TRP A 24 -0.69 -6.29 -10.44
C TRP A 24 -0.76 -4.84 -10.88
N CYS A 25 -0.76 -3.96 -9.88
CA CYS A 25 -0.64 -2.53 -10.06
C CYS A 25 0.29 -1.93 -9.00
N GLY A 26 0.68 -0.68 -9.25
CA GLY A 26 1.30 0.16 -8.25
C GLY A 26 0.27 1.00 -7.48
N GLY A 27 0.71 1.54 -6.37
CA GLY A 27 0.02 2.60 -5.65
C GLY A 27 1.01 3.45 -4.87
N SER A 28 0.50 4.52 -4.29
CA SER A 28 1.26 5.40 -3.41
C SER A 28 0.53 5.57 -2.10
N LEU A 29 1.25 5.41 -1.00
CA LEU A 29 0.77 5.84 0.29
C LEU A 29 0.74 7.37 0.30
N ILE A 30 -0.44 7.95 0.57
CA ILE A 30 -0.61 9.41 0.66
C ILE A 30 -0.85 9.86 2.11
N SER A 31 -1.12 8.92 3.01
CA SER A 31 -1.04 9.08 4.47
C SER A 31 -1.09 7.70 5.13
N ASN A 32 -0.92 7.66 6.44
CA ASN A 32 -1.05 6.49 7.30
C ASN A 32 -2.38 5.70 7.24
N LYS A 33 -3.41 6.19 6.52
CA LYS A 33 -4.67 5.46 6.30
C LYS A 33 -5.10 5.37 4.84
N TRP A 34 -4.40 6.06 3.94
CA TRP A 34 -4.89 6.31 2.58
C TRP A 34 -3.87 5.93 1.52
N LEU A 35 -4.35 5.21 0.52
CA LEU A 35 -3.58 4.77 -0.63
C LEU A 35 -4.21 5.30 -1.91
N LEU A 36 -3.39 5.85 -2.78
CA LEU A 36 -3.78 6.27 -4.13
C LEU A 36 -3.33 5.22 -5.16
N THR A 37 -4.24 4.86 -6.07
CA THR A 37 -3.94 4.00 -7.24
C THR A 37 -4.81 4.44 -8.42
N ALA A 38 -4.57 3.86 -9.61
CA ALA A 38 -5.33 4.18 -10.79
C ALA A 38 -6.70 3.48 -10.79
N ALA A 39 -7.75 4.17 -11.25
CA ALA A 39 -9.09 3.61 -11.31
C ALA A 39 -9.20 2.33 -12.17
N HIS A 40 -8.39 2.21 -13.23
CA HIS A 40 -8.38 1.01 -14.06
C HIS A 40 -7.82 -0.23 -13.31
N CYS A 41 -7.05 -0.04 -12.24
CA CYS A 41 -6.53 -1.13 -11.42
C CYS A 41 -7.62 -1.79 -10.57
N THR A 42 -8.64 -1.04 -10.17
CA THR A 42 -9.73 -1.54 -9.31
C THR A 42 -10.91 -2.08 -10.09
N SER A 43 -10.98 -1.80 -11.40
CA SER A 43 -12.09 -2.22 -12.26
C SER A 43 -12.22 -3.74 -12.29
N GLY A 44 -13.37 -4.26 -11.86
CA GLY A 44 -13.67 -5.70 -11.86
C GLY A 44 -12.94 -6.52 -10.80
N ALA A 45 -12.25 -5.88 -9.85
CA ALA A 45 -11.60 -6.57 -8.73
C ALA A 45 -12.63 -7.02 -7.68
N SER A 46 -12.48 -8.25 -7.19
CA SER A 46 -13.17 -8.79 -6.01
C SER A 46 -12.38 -8.63 -4.71
N GLY A 47 -11.08 -8.33 -4.80
CA GLY A 47 -10.23 -8.07 -3.66
C GLY A 47 -8.84 -7.57 -4.05
N VAL A 48 -8.08 -7.12 -3.06
CA VAL A 48 -6.68 -6.69 -3.24
C VAL A 48 -5.83 -7.14 -2.07
N THR A 49 -4.60 -7.53 -2.34
CA THR A 49 -3.55 -7.63 -1.34
C THR A 49 -2.58 -6.48 -1.52
N VAL A 50 -2.38 -5.72 -0.45
CA VAL A 50 -1.50 -4.54 -0.40
C VAL A 50 -0.13 -4.97 0.13
N TYR A 51 0.94 -4.62 -0.59
CA TYR A 51 2.33 -4.98 -0.32
C TYR A 51 3.12 -3.71 -0.04
N LEU A 52 3.63 -3.58 1.18
CA LEU A 52 4.40 -2.43 1.63
C LEU A 52 5.86 -2.83 1.86
N GLY A 53 6.78 -1.87 1.74
CA GLY A 53 8.21 -2.08 2.00
C GLY A 53 8.90 -3.08 1.09
N ALA A 54 8.31 -3.38 -0.07
CA ALA A 54 8.79 -4.41 -0.97
C ALA A 54 9.56 -3.80 -2.16
N THR A 55 10.80 -4.21 -2.37
CA THR A 55 11.54 -3.98 -3.61
C THR A 55 11.37 -5.12 -4.62
N VAL A 56 10.85 -6.28 -4.15
CA VAL A 56 10.56 -7.47 -4.95
C VAL A 56 9.11 -7.87 -4.74
N ARG A 57 8.34 -7.96 -5.82
CA ARG A 57 6.89 -8.22 -5.81
C ARG A 57 6.48 -9.49 -5.07
N THR A 58 7.30 -10.53 -5.14
CA THR A 58 7.04 -11.83 -4.50
C THR A 58 7.54 -11.91 -3.05
N THR A 59 8.18 -10.85 -2.54
CA THR A 59 8.81 -10.84 -1.22
C THR A 59 8.34 -9.61 -0.40
N PRO A 60 7.04 -9.52 -0.05
CA PRO A 60 6.53 -8.44 0.81
C PRO A 60 7.15 -8.42 2.20
N ARG A 61 7.23 -7.23 2.79
CA ARG A 61 7.52 -7.02 4.21
C ARG A 61 6.86 -5.70 4.67
N PRO A 62 5.57 -5.59 5.07
CA PRO A 62 4.43 -6.52 5.29
C PRO A 62 3.36 -6.55 4.16
N HIS A 63 2.30 -7.35 4.31
CA HIS A 63 1.13 -7.32 3.42
C HIS A 63 -0.22 -7.47 4.15
N THR A 64 -1.31 -6.97 3.57
CA THR A 64 -2.67 -7.15 4.09
C THR A 64 -3.66 -7.32 2.94
N ALA A 65 -4.55 -8.30 3.05
CA ALA A 65 -5.61 -8.56 2.08
C ALA A 65 -6.89 -7.82 2.49
N LEU A 66 -7.55 -7.19 1.52
CA LEU A 66 -8.73 -6.38 1.69
C LEU A 66 -9.81 -6.80 0.68
N PRO A 67 -11.09 -6.88 1.08
CA PRO A 67 -12.19 -7.21 0.16
C PRO A 67 -12.47 -6.05 -0.81
N ALA A 68 -13.15 -6.34 -1.93
CA ALA A 68 -13.56 -5.30 -2.89
C ALA A 68 -14.34 -4.14 -2.26
N ALA A 69 -15.12 -4.41 -1.20
CA ALA A 69 -15.81 -3.35 -0.47
C ALA A 69 -14.83 -2.28 0.03
N ALA A 70 -13.62 -2.65 0.45
CA ALA A 70 -12.62 -1.71 0.93
C ALA A 70 -11.84 -0.99 -0.19
N LEU A 71 -12.03 -1.35 -1.47
CA LEU A 71 -11.39 -0.69 -2.61
C LEU A 71 -12.00 0.66 -2.95
N PHE A 72 -13.28 0.82 -2.65
CA PHE A 72 -14.03 2.06 -2.87
C PHE A 72 -14.18 2.88 -1.59
N ASN A 73 -13.77 2.29 -0.47
CA ASN A 73 -13.79 2.94 0.82
C ASN A 73 -12.47 3.65 0.99
N THR A 74 -12.59 4.91 1.30
CA THR A 74 -11.49 5.82 1.53
C THR A 74 -10.66 5.50 2.78
N GLU A 75 -11.18 4.72 3.73
CA GLU A 75 -10.45 4.33 4.95
C GLU A 75 -10.11 2.84 4.93
N LEU A 76 -8.82 2.52 4.76
CA LEU A 76 -8.34 1.14 4.83
C LEU A 76 -8.35 0.69 6.29
N GLN A 77 -9.10 -0.36 6.62
CA GLN A 77 -9.02 -1.05 7.90
C GLN A 77 -7.72 -1.88 7.93
N LEU A 78 -6.61 -1.22 8.23
CA LEU A 78 -5.27 -1.81 8.18
C LEU A 78 -4.98 -2.63 9.44
N SER A 79 -4.22 -3.71 9.29
CA SER A 79 -3.78 -4.51 10.45
C SER A 79 -2.82 -3.70 11.34
N PRO A 80 -2.69 -4.02 12.65
CA PRO A 80 -1.77 -3.32 13.54
C PRO A 80 -0.31 -3.32 13.07
N LEU A 81 0.11 -4.38 12.36
CA LEU A 81 1.44 -4.48 11.75
C LEU A 81 1.63 -3.51 10.60
N VAL A 82 0.59 -3.34 9.77
CA VAL A 82 0.61 -2.33 8.72
C VAL A 82 0.58 -0.94 9.33
N GLN A 83 -0.22 -0.69 10.36
CA GLN A 83 -0.22 0.59 11.08
C GLN A 83 1.18 0.99 11.58
N ARG A 84 1.94 0.03 12.14
CA ARG A 84 3.34 0.25 12.56
C ARG A 84 4.26 0.54 11.39
N TYR A 85 4.13 -0.20 10.29
CA TYR A 85 4.92 0.05 9.09
C TYR A 85 4.65 1.46 8.53
N LEU A 86 3.38 1.87 8.51
CA LEU A 86 2.96 3.18 8.03
C LEU A 86 3.41 4.31 8.94
N ALA A 87 3.43 4.13 10.27
CA ALA A 87 4.01 5.10 11.19
C ALA A 87 5.50 5.38 10.89
N HIS A 88 6.25 4.37 10.44
CA HIS A 88 7.65 4.53 10.02
C HIS A 88 7.83 4.99 8.58
N SER A 89 6.78 4.93 7.77
CA SER A 89 6.81 5.20 6.32
C SER A 89 5.94 6.39 5.93
N ASP A 90 5.49 7.16 6.92
CA ASP A 90 4.51 8.23 6.72
C ASP A 90 5.12 9.34 5.85
N PRO A 91 4.56 9.62 4.65
CA PRO A 91 5.06 10.67 3.78
C PRO A 91 4.88 12.08 4.38
N SER A 92 4.01 12.28 5.37
CA SER A 92 3.91 13.54 6.12
C SER A 92 5.17 13.84 6.95
N CYS A 93 6.02 12.84 7.20
CA CYS A 93 7.30 13.00 7.91
C CYS A 93 8.49 13.39 7.01
N PHE A 94 8.28 13.57 5.70
CA PHE A 94 9.32 14.03 4.77
C PHE A 94 8.89 15.39 4.17
N PRO A 95 9.45 16.56 4.56
CA PRO A 95 10.79 16.80 5.14
C PRO A 95 10.83 17.60 6.46
N GLU A 96 9.74 17.72 7.23
CA GLU A 96 9.69 18.72 8.32
C GLU A 96 9.38 18.23 9.74
N CYS A 97 9.66 16.98 10.12
CA CYS A 97 9.40 16.54 11.50
C CYS A 97 10.45 15.57 12.04
N LEU A 98 11.61 16.12 12.45
CA LEU A 98 12.51 15.45 13.40
C LEU A 98 11.89 15.37 14.82
N HIS A 99 10.65 15.83 15.02
CA HIS A 99 10.05 15.95 16.36
C HIS A 99 8.56 15.66 16.55
N GLN A 100 7.76 15.23 15.56
CA GLN A 100 6.36 14.90 15.88
C GLN A 100 5.78 13.83 14.94
N CYS A 101 5.92 12.56 15.35
CA CYS A 101 4.96 11.52 15.02
C CYS A 101 4.13 11.29 16.29
N ASP A 102 3.02 12.01 16.45
CA ASP A 102 1.98 11.65 17.44
C ASP A 102 0.96 10.72 16.79
#